data_AF-A0A3A4W3Y8-F1
#
_entry.id   AF-A0A3A4W3Y8-F1
#
_cell.length_a   1.000
_cell.length_b   1.000
_cell.length_c   1.000
_cell.angle_alpha   90.00
_cell.angle_beta   90.00
_cell.angle_gamma   90.00
#
_symmetry.space_group_name_H-M   'P 1'
#
loop_
_entity.id
_entity.type
_entity.pdbx_description
1 polymer ?
#
loop_
_entity_poly.entity_id
_entity_poly.type
_entity_poly.pdbx_seq_one_letter_code
_entity_poly.pdbx_strand_id
1 'polypeptide(L)'
;MLVLFAFACRVPALAIQEACTGSTVHAMWPDHSYSDIEAELEALAAAGGRWARVDVAWPQMEQPDGRLNPYHLARLEHVLDEASERGMNVQAILIQTPGRANGGAGLWVPPDAEHEPDFADFVSQIVSAYRGRIRYWQIWNEQNISEFWQPSPDAARYTRLLKAAYEAAKA
;
A
#
# COMPACT_ATOMS: atom_id res chain seq x y z
N MET A 1 58.14 13.76 -10.30
CA MET A 1 57.29 12.93 -9.44
C MET A 1 55.85 13.18 -9.85
N LEU A 2 55.24 12.25 -10.59
CA LEU A 2 53.83 12.31 -10.99
C LEU A 2 53.30 10.87 -10.89
N VAL A 3 52.54 10.59 -9.83
CA VAL A 3 51.87 9.29 -9.64
C VAL A 3 50.42 9.48 -10.10
N LEU A 4 50.06 8.84 -11.20
CA LEU A 4 48.67 8.74 -11.64
C LEU A 4 48.02 7.57 -10.90
N PHE A 5 47.14 7.83 -9.93
CA PHE A 5 46.26 6.80 -9.37
C PHE A 5 45.00 6.71 -10.25
N ALA A 6 44.93 5.67 -11.09
CA ALA A 6 43.67 5.26 -11.69
C ALA A 6 42.93 4.38 -10.68
N PHE A 7 41.95 4.93 -9.97
CA PHE A 7 40.92 4.13 -9.33
C PHE A 7 39.97 3.65 -10.44
N ALA A 8 40.22 2.45 -10.95
CA ALA A 8 39.18 1.71 -11.64
C ALA A 8 38.15 1.32 -10.58
N CYS A 9 36.98 1.96 -10.60
CA CYS A 9 35.82 1.41 -9.92
C CYS A 9 35.59 0.01 -10.50
N ARG A 10 35.91 -1.03 -9.73
CA ARG A 10 35.34 -2.36 -9.97
C ARG A 10 33.84 -2.15 -9.93
N VAL A 11 33.18 -2.26 -11.09
CA VAL A 11 31.76 -2.60 -11.13
C VAL A 11 31.66 -3.90 -10.36
N PRO A 12 31.04 -3.97 -9.16
CA PRO A 12 30.80 -5.26 -8.56
C PRO A 12 29.89 -5.98 -9.56
N ALA A 13 30.40 -7.09 -10.09
CA ALA A 13 29.60 -8.00 -10.88
C ALA A 13 28.33 -8.29 -10.09
N LEU A 14 27.18 -7.98 -10.71
CA LEU A 14 25.84 -8.47 -10.36
C LEU A 14 25.78 -9.21 -9.02
N ALA A 15 25.82 -8.45 -7.91
CA ALA A 15 25.10 -8.91 -6.74
C ALA A 15 23.66 -9.02 -7.23
N ILE A 16 23.12 -10.25 -7.22
CA ILE A 16 21.75 -10.61 -7.63
C ILE A 16 20.89 -9.36 -7.52
N GLN A 17 20.57 -8.77 -8.67
CA GLN A 17 19.70 -7.61 -8.70
C GLN A 17 18.43 -8.09 -8.02
N GLU A 18 18.16 -7.62 -6.79
CA GLU A 18 16.93 -7.96 -6.07
C GLU A 18 15.82 -7.83 -7.10
N ALA A 19 15.14 -8.94 -7.41
CA ALA A 19 14.33 -8.96 -8.63
C ALA A 19 13.35 -7.80 -8.54
N CYS A 20 13.51 -6.82 -9.43
CA CYS A 20 12.69 -5.60 -9.42
C CYS A 20 11.30 -5.86 -10.02
N THR A 21 11.01 -7.11 -10.33
CA THR A 21 9.79 -7.59 -10.97
C THR A 21 8.76 -7.96 -9.91
N GLY A 22 7.54 -7.53 -10.13
CA GLY A 22 6.40 -7.80 -9.27
C GLY A 22 5.10 -7.72 -10.03
N SER A 23 4.00 -7.94 -9.31
CA SER A 23 2.65 -7.77 -9.81
C SER A 23 1.78 -7.10 -8.75
N THR A 24 0.70 -6.46 -9.20
CA THR A 24 -0.46 -6.27 -8.33
C THR A 24 -1.06 -7.64 -8.02
N VAL A 25 -1.45 -7.83 -6.78
CA VAL A 25 -2.23 -8.99 -6.32
C VAL A 25 -3.48 -8.50 -5.60
N HIS A 26 -4.61 -9.16 -5.84
CA HIS A 26 -5.90 -8.73 -5.30
C HIS A 26 -6.31 -9.51 -4.05
N ALA A 27 -5.30 -9.93 -3.26
CA ALA A 27 -5.44 -10.75 -2.06
C ALA A 27 -6.40 -10.22 -0.98
N MET A 28 -6.74 -8.94 -1.00
CA MET A 28 -7.67 -8.31 -0.05
C MET A 28 -9.10 -8.16 -0.59
N TRP A 29 -9.37 -8.60 -1.82
CA TRP A 29 -10.72 -8.55 -2.37
C TRP A 29 -11.66 -9.53 -1.66
N PRO A 30 -12.95 -9.18 -1.46
CA PRO A 30 -13.86 -9.97 -0.63
C PRO A 30 -14.09 -11.41 -1.09
N ASP A 31 -13.93 -11.69 -2.38
CA ASP A 31 -14.15 -12.98 -3.02
C ASP A 31 -12.93 -13.91 -3.04
N HIS A 32 -11.75 -13.42 -2.66
CA HIS A 32 -10.55 -14.25 -2.53
C HIS A 32 -10.56 -15.03 -1.21
N SER A 33 -10.34 -16.33 -1.24
CA SER A 33 -10.05 -17.15 -0.05
C SER A 33 -8.57 -17.08 0.33
N TYR A 34 -8.17 -17.60 1.49
CA TYR A 34 -6.76 -17.73 1.84
C TYR A 34 -6.00 -18.63 0.85
N SER A 35 -6.61 -19.72 0.39
CA SER A 35 -6.01 -20.54 -0.67
C SER A 35 -5.83 -19.80 -1.99
N ASP A 36 -6.69 -18.82 -2.32
CA ASP A 36 -6.49 -18.00 -3.54
C ASP A 36 -5.31 -17.04 -3.36
N ILE A 37 -5.14 -16.46 -2.16
CA ILE A 37 -3.98 -15.62 -1.81
C ILE A 37 -2.68 -16.42 -1.94
N GLU A 38 -2.63 -17.60 -1.32
CA GLU A 38 -1.49 -18.52 -1.38
C GLU A 38 -1.14 -18.88 -2.82
N ALA A 39 -2.15 -19.25 -3.64
CA ALA A 39 -1.97 -19.63 -5.04
C ALA A 39 -1.48 -18.45 -5.91
N GLU A 40 -1.99 -17.24 -5.68
CA GLU A 40 -1.59 -16.03 -6.40
C GLU A 40 -0.13 -15.66 -6.11
N LEU A 41 0.28 -15.69 -4.83
CA LEU A 41 1.65 -15.41 -4.42
C LEU A 41 2.62 -16.52 -4.84
N GLU A 42 2.19 -17.78 -4.82
CA GLU A 42 2.97 -18.91 -5.34
C GLU A 42 3.22 -18.76 -6.84
N ALA A 43 2.18 -18.46 -7.63
CA ALA A 43 2.32 -18.24 -9.06
C ALA A 43 3.27 -17.08 -9.37
N LEU A 44 3.18 -15.98 -8.61
CA LEU A 44 4.10 -14.85 -8.73
C LEU A 44 5.54 -15.25 -8.39
N ALA A 45 5.76 -16.06 -7.35
CA ALA A 45 7.09 -16.53 -6.97
C ALA A 45 7.70 -17.42 -8.05
N ALA A 46 6.91 -18.35 -8.59
CA ALA A 46 7.29 -19.27 -9.66
C ALA A 46 7.64 -18.53 -10.96
N ALA A 47 7.00 -17.38 -11.21
CA ALA A 47 7.32 -16.48 -12.32
C ALA A 47 8.56 -15.61 -12.07
N GLY A 48 9.20 -15.71 -10.90
CA GLY A 48 10.38 -14.91 -10.53
C GLY A 48 10.06 -13.54 -9.94
N GLY A 49 8.80 -13.27 -9.60
CA GLY A 49 8.39 -12.05 -8.91
C GLY A 49 8.91 -11.98 -7.48
N ARG A 50 9.30 -10.78 -7.03
CA ARG A 50 9.76 -10.51 -5.65
C ARG A 50 9.08 -9.27 -5.06
N TRP A 51 8.04 -8.77 -5.70
CA TRP A 51 7.25 -7.63 -5.25
C TRP A 51 5.77 -7.89 -5.46
N ALA A 52 4.97 -7.75 -4.40
CA ALA A 52 3.53 -7.79 -4.44
C ALA A 52 2.97 -6.42 -4.08
N ARG A 53 2.18 -5.81 -4.97
CA ARG A 53 1.40 -4.62 -4.66
C ARG A 53 -0.01 -5.04 -4.25
N VAL A 54 -0.44 -4.66 -3.05
CA VAL A 54 -1.67 -5.16 -2.42
C VAL A 54 -2.62 -4.00 -2.12
N ASP A 55 -3.88 -4.13 -2.55
CA ASP A 55 -4.91 -3.13 -2.27
C ASP A 55 -5.38 -3.22 -0.81
N VAL A 56 -5.34 -2.10 -0.09
CA VAL A 56 -5.75 -2.01 1.32
C VAL A 56 -6.80 -0.90 1.43
N ALA A 57 -8.07 -1.27 1.28
CA ALA A 57 -9.15 -0.30 1.28
C ALA A 57 -9.51 0.15 2.70
N TRP A 58 -9.46 1.47 2.93
CA TRP A 58 -9.88 2.09 4.20
C TRP A 58 -11.23 1.56 4.73
N PRO A 59 -12.32 1.49 3.93
CA PRO A 59 -13.61 0.97 4.41
C PRO A 59 -13.62 -0.51 4.83
N GLN A 60 -12.66 -1.32 4.39
CA GLN A 60 -12.52 -2.70 4.85
C GLN A 60 -11.71 -2.75 6.15
N MET A 61 -10.61 -2.00 6.18
CA MET A 61 -9.65 -2.04 7.28
C MET A 61 -10.16 -1.38 8.55
N GLU A 62 -11.24 -0.61 8.50
CA GLU A 62 -11.73 0.18 9.61
C GLU A 62 -13.23 -0.03 9.84
N GLN A 63 -13.60 -0.16 11.11
CA GLN A 63 -14.97 -0.29 11.56
C GLN A 63 -15.66 1.10 11.61
N PRO A 64 -17.00 1.15 11.68
CA PRO A 64 -17.72 2.43 11.73
C PRO A 64 -17.34 3.35 12.89
N ASP A 65 -16.77 2.81 13.96
CA ASP A 65 -16.28 3.55 15.13
C ASP A 65 -14.83 4.09 14.98
N GLY A 66 -14.22 3.93 13.80
CA GLY A 66 -12.86 4.41 13.51
C GLY A 66 -11.75 3.46 13.97
N ARG A 67 -12.07 2.30 14.54
CA ARG A 67 -11.07 1.32 14.96
C ARG A 67 -10.75 0.36 13.83
N LEU A 68 -9.50 -0.10 13.75
CA LEU A 68 -9.13 -1.13 12.79
C LEU A 68 -9.96 -2.41 12.97
N ASN A 69 -10.31 -3.04 11.85
CA ASN A 69 -11.09 -4.27 11.80
C ASN A 69 -10.19 -5.50 11.98
N PRO A 70 -10.30 -6.27 13.09
CA PRO A 70 -9.42 -7.41 13.36
C PRO A 70 -9.44 -8.50 12.28
N TYR A 71 -10.58 -8.69 11.61
CA TYR A 71 -10.70 -9.69 10.54
C TYR A 71 -9.82 -9.32 9.35
N HIS A 72 -9.91 -8.08 8.87
CA HIS A 72 -9.09 -7.62 7.74
C HIS A 72 -7.63 -7.44 8.12
N LEU A 73 -7.32 -7.14 9.39
CA LEU A 73 -5.95 -7.16 9.88
C LEU A 73 -5.33 -8.56 9.82
N ALA A 74 -6.03 -9.58 10.33
CA ALA A 74 -5.54 -10.96 10.27
C ALA A 74 -5.33 -11.43 8.81
N ARG A 75 -6.20 -10.97 7.91
CA ARG A 75 -6.09 -11.27 6.48
C ARG A 75 -4.88 -10.60 5.83
N LEU A 76 -4.64 -9.32 6.08
CA LEU A 76 -3.44 -8.65 5.58
C LEU A 76 -2.17 -9.24 6.19
N GLU A 77 -2.20 -9.62 7.48
CA GLU A 77 -1.09 -10.33 8.13
C GLU A 77 -0.74 -11.63 7.41
N HIS A 78 -1.75 -12.43 7.04
CA HIS A 78 -1.54 -13.65 6.26
C HIS A 78 -0.90 -13.36 4.89
N VAL A 79 -1.32 -12.31 4.18
CA VAL A 79 -0.65 -11.89 2.93
C VAL A 79 0.85 -11.58 3.16
N LEU A 80 1.17 -10.92 4.27
CA LEU A 80 2.56 -10.58 4.61
C LEU A 80 3.40 -11.81 4.97
N ASP A 81 2.81 -12.78 5.68
CA ASP A 81 3.45 -14.05 5.99
C ASP A 81 3.75 -14.84 4.70
N GLU A 82 2.75 -15.04 3.85
CA GLU A 82 2.90 -15.75 2.56
C GLU A 82 3.92 -15.07 1.63
N ALA A 83 3.93 -13.74 1.59
CA ALA A 83 4.91 -12.97 0.82
C ALA A 83 6.32 -13.12 1.39
N SER A 84 6.47 -13.04 2.72
CA SER A 84 7.76 -13.18 3.40
C SER A 84 8.36 -14.57 3.21
N GLU A 85 7.56 -15.64 3.32
CA GLU A 85 7.98 -17.02 3.08
C GLU A 85 8.52 -17.24 1.66
N ARG A 86 8.02 -16.46 0.69
CA ARG A 86 8.45 -16.47 -0.72
C ARG A 86 9.53 -15.43 -1.04
N GLY A 87 10.07 -14.76 -0.03
CA GLY A 87 11.12 -13.75 -0.18
C GLY A 87 10.66 -12.52 -0.98
N MET A 88 9.39 -12.15 -0.89
CA MET A 88 8.81 -11.00 -1.57
C MET A 88 8.72 -9.77 -0.67
N ASN A 89 8.88 -8.60 -1.27
CA ASN A 89 8.51 -7.32 -0.68
C ASN A 89 7.02 -7.03 -0.93
N VAL A 90 6.38 -6.32 0.00
CA VAL A 90 5.00 -5.85 -0.16
C VAL A 90 4.94 -4.32 -0.23
N GLN A 91 4.22 -3.82 -1.24
CA GLN A 91 3.75 -2.44 -1.31
C GLN A 91 2.25 -2.41 -1.06
N ALA A 92 1.82 -1.84 0.07
CA ALA A 92 0.40 -1.68 0.37
C ALA A 92 -0.10 -0.32 -0.12
N ILE A 93 -1.17 -0.31 -0.92
CA ILE A 93 -1.84 0.93 -1.33
C ILE A 93 -3.06 1.18 -0.45
N LEU A 94 -3.08 2.33 0.23
CA LEU A 94 -4.24 2.81 0.98
C LEU A 94 -5.20 3.55 0.03
N ILE A 95 -6.41 3.02 -0.12
CA ILE A 95 -7.40 3.50 -1.09
C ILE A 95 -8.80 3.63 -0.49
N GLN A 96 -9.66 4.31 -1.26
CA GLN A 96 -11.10 4.44 -1.04
C GLN A 96 -11.46 5.20 0.24
N THR A 97 -12.74 5.50 0.39
CA THR A 97 -13.28 6.25 1.52
C THR A 97 -14.53 5.57 2.08
N PRO A 98 -14.59 5.34 3.40
CA PRO A 98 -15.79 4.83 4.05
C PRO A 98 -16.89 5.88 4.06
N GLY A 99 -18.14 5.43 3.98
CA GLY A 99 -19.29 6.32 3.86
C GLY A 99 -19.40 7.37 4.97
N ARG A 100 -18.94 7.05 6.19
CA ARG A 100 -18.96 8.03 7.30
C ARG A 100 -18.06 9.25 7.06
N ALA A 101 -17.05 9.14 6.22
CA ALA A 101 -16.07 10.19 5.96
C ALA A 101 -16.41 11.04 4.73
N ASN A 102 -17.46 10.70 3.98
CA ASN A 102 -17.90 11.43 2.79
C ASN A 102 -19.43 11.46 2.61
N GLY A 103 -20.18 11.28 3.70
CA GLY A 103 -21.65 11.24 3.67
C GLY A 103 -22.26 10.11 2.82
N GLY A 104 -21.51 9.05 2.53
CA GLY A 104 -21.96 7.94 1.69
C GLY A 104 -21.93 8.24 0.19
N ALA A 105 -21.16 9.25 -0.24
CA ALA A 105 -21.10 9.68 -1.64
C ALA A 105 -20.45 8.65 -2.60
N GLY A 106 -19.82 7.60 -2.07
CA GLY A 106 -19.22 6.50 -2.84
C GLY A 106 -17.77 6.24 -2.45
N LEU A 107 -17.24 5.08 -2.82
CA LEU A 107 -15.89 4.64 -2.40
C LEU A 107 -14.77 5.50 -2.97
N TRP A 108 -14.97 6.08 -4.15
CA TRP A 108 -13.97 6.87 -4.88
C TRP A 108 -14.16 8.39 -4.74
N VAL A 109 -15.07 8.81 -3.86
CA VAL A 109 -15.18 10.21 -3.42
C VAL A 109 -14.24 10.37 -2.22
N PRO A 110 -13.21 11.23 -2.27
CA PRO A 110 -12.30 11.45 -1.15
C PRO A 110 -13.04 11.97 0.09
N PRO A 111 -12.48 11.80 1.31
CA PRO A 111 -13.13 12.25 2.53
C PRO A 111 -13.39 13.75 2.50
N ASP A 112 -14.53 14.18 3.03
CA ASP A 112 -14.89 15.59 3.17
C ASP A 112 -13.83 16.33 3.98
N ALA A 113 -13.71 17.65 3.80
CA ALA A 113 -12.64 18.43 4.41
C ALA A 113 -12.61 18.29 5.95
N GLU A 114 -13.78 18.14 6.58
CA GLU A 114 -13.92 17.91 8.02
C GLU A 114 -13.52 16.50 8.48
N HIS A 115 -13.47 15.54 7.55
CA HIS A 115 -13.09 14.14 7.75
C HIS A 115 -11.72 13.78 7.16
N GLU A 116 -10.98 14.74 6.59
CA GLU A 116 -9.56 14.56 6.23
C GLU A 116 -8.71 14.08 7.44
N PRO A 117 -8.93 14.56 8.69
CA PRO A 117 -8.27 14.03 9.87
C PRO A 117 -8.55 12.54 10.13
N ASP A 118 -9.74 12.04 9.83
CA ASP A 118 -10.07 10.62 10.04
C ASP A 118 -9.21 9.72 9.14
N PHE A 119 -8.88 10.17 7.92
CA PHE A 119 -7.95 9.45 7.06
C PHE A 119 -6.53 9.43 7.63
N ALA A 120 -6.08 10.56 8.19
CA ALA A 120 -4.78 10.63 8.85
C ALA A 120 -4.71 9.69 10.08
N ASP A 121 -5.77 9.64 10.89
CA ASP A 121 -5.87 8.73 12.03
C ASP A 121 -5.87 7.26 11.58
N PHE A 122 -6.60 6.93 10.51
CA PHE A 122 -6.54 5.60 9.90
C PHE A 122 -5.12 5.24 9.44
N VAL A 123 -4.45 6.15 8.72
CA VAL A 123 -3.06 5.94 8.26
C VAL A 123 -2.13 5.72 9.45
N SER A 124 -2.24 6.54 10.50
CA SER A 124 -1.44 6.38 11.73
C SER A 124 -1.66 5.01 12.37
N GLN A 125 -2.91 4.60 12.52
CA GLN A 125 -3.27 3.30 13.11
C GLN A 125 -2.72 2.13 12.27
N ILE A 126 -2.94 2.12 10.96
CA ILE A 126 -2.56 0.97 10.10
C ILE A 126 -1.04 0.87 9.93
N VAL A 127 -0.36 2.00 9.75
CA VAL A 127 1.11 2.02 9.63
C VAL A 127 1.76 1.59 10.95
N SER A 128 1.18 1.99 12.09
CA SER A 128 1.64 1.56 13.41
C SER A 128 1.40 0.06 13.64
N ALA A 129 0.24 -0.46 13.25
CA ALA A 129 -0.10 -1.88 13.39
C ALA A 129 0.87 -2.79 12.62
N TYR A 130 1.36 -2.34 11.46
CA TYR A 130 2.32 -3.10 10.62
C TYR A 130 3.74 -2.53 10.64
N ARG A 131 4.11 -1.78 11.69
CA ARG A 131 5.46 -1.24 11.83
C ARG A 131 6.48 -2.38 11.85
N GLY A 132 7.44 -2.34 10.93
CA GLY A 132 8.46 -3.39 10.76
C GLY A 132 8.02 -4.57 9.89
N ARG A 133 6.74 -4.63 9.47
CA ARG A 133 6.21 -5.63 8.53
C ARG A 133 6.01 -5.05 7.14
N ILE A 134 5.47 -3.83 7.03
CA ILE A 134 5.31 -3.14 5.73
C ILE A 134 6.22 -1.91 5.70
N ARG A 135 7.07 -1.84 4.67
CA ARG A 135 7.99 -0.72 4.44
C ARG A 135 7.48 0.28 3.39
N TYR A 136 6.68 -0.19 2.43
CA TYR A 136 6.29 0.59 1.26
C TYR A 136 4.78 0.82 1.28
N TRP A 137 4.39 2.07 1.52
CA TRP A 137 2.99 2.50 1.53
C TRP A 137 2.75 3.45 0.36
N GLN A 138 1.68 3.21 -0.38
CA GLN A 138 1.19 4.09 -1.45
C GLN A 138 -0.10 4.75 -0.99
N ILE A 139 -0.26 6.05 -1.26
CA ILE A 139 -1.46 6.80 -0.90
C ILE A 139 -2.28 7.07 -2.16
N TRP A 140 -3.48 6.50 -2.20
CA TRP A 140 -4.47 6.62 -3.26
C TRP A 140 -4.10 6.00 -4.60
N ASN A 141 -5.13 5.75 -5.44
CA ASN A 141 -5.02 5.19 -6.79
C ASN A 141 -5.51 6.22 -7.82
N GLU A 142 -4.67 6.55 -8.82
CA GLU A 142 -5.07 7.24 -10.05
C GLU A 142 -6.01 8.45 -9.87
N GLN A 143 -5.69 9.31 -8.89
CA GLN A 143 -6.49 10.49 -8.53
C GLN A 143 -6.70 11.50 -9.68
N ASN A 144 -5.95 11.35 -10.77
CA ASN A 144 -6.08 12.12 -12.00
C ASN A 144 -7.18 11.59 -12.94
N ILE A 145 -7.85 10.50 -12.59
CA ILE A 145 -8.95 9.89 -13.35
C ILE A 145 -10.23 9.98 -12.53
N SER A 146 -11.31 10.51 -13.11
CA SER A 146 -12.58 10.72 -12.39
C SER A 146 -13.18 9.43 -11.81
N GLU A 147 -12.86 8.27 -12.37
CA GLU A 147 -13.31 6.98 -11.84
C GLU A 147 -12.78 6.73 -10.42
N PHE A 148 -11.53 7.12 -10.14
CA PHE A 148 -10.85 6.92 -8.87
C PHE A 148 -10.75 8.19 -8.01
N TRP A 149 -11.25 9.31 -8.51
CA TRP A 149 -11.38 10.57 -7.77
C TRP A 149 -12.60 11.37 -8.25
N GLN A 150 -13.71 11.18 -7.55
CA GLN A 150 -15.00 11.74 -7.92
C GLN A 150 -15.29 13.07 -7.20
N PRO A 151 -16.09 13.97 -7.83
CA PRO A 151 -16.66 13.86 -9.18
C PRO A 151 -15.67 14.19 -10.30
N SER A 152 -14.58 14.89 -9.98
CA SER A 152 -13.52 15.24 -10.92
C SER A 152 -12.19 15.38 -10.18
N PRO A 153 -11.05 15.03 -10.80
CA PRO A 153 -9.72 15.20 -10.23
C PRO A 153 -9.48 16.58 -9.61
N ASP A 154 -8.87 16.59 -8.42
CA ASP A 154 -8.47 17.81 -7.72
C ASP A 154 -7.07 17.63 -7.11
N ALA A 155 -6.06 18.18 -7.80
CA ALA A 155 -4.67 18.10 -7.38
C ALA A 155 -4.40 18.79 -6.03
N ALA A 156 -5.09 19.89 -5.72
CA ALA A 156 -4.88 20.61 -4.47
C ALA A 156 -5.43 19.82 -3.29
N ARG A 157 -6.62 19.23 -3.43
CA ARG A 157 -7.21 18.36 -2.41
C ARG A 157 -6.41 17.09 -2.22
N TYR A 158 -5.98 16.42 -3.29
CA TYR A 158 -5.09 15.26 -3.16
C TYR A 158 -3.77 15.61 -2.47
N THR A 159 -3.17 16.75 -2.79
CA THR A 159 -1.90 17.17 -2.15
C THR A 159 -2.06 17.37 -0.64
N ARG A 160 -3.19 17.94 -0.18
CA ARG A 160 -3.49 18.06 1.26
C ARG A 160 -3.64 16.69 1.91
N LEU A 161 -4.44 15.81 1.31
CA LEU A 161 -4.65 14.45 1.81
C LEU A 161 -3.33 13.66 1.89
N LEU A 162 -2.51 13.73 0.84
CA LEU A 162 -1.19 13.10 0.78
C LEU A 162 -0.25 13.63 1.87
N LYS A 163 -0.24 14.95 2.11
CA LYS A 163 0.57 15.56 3.16
C LYS A 163 0.14 15.06 4.55
N ALA A 164 -1.16 15.04 4.84
CA ALA A 164 -1.68 14.56 6.11
C ALA A 164 -1.34 13.07 6.32
N ALA A 165 -1.52 12.23 5.29
CA ALA A 165 -1.15 10.82 5.34
C ALA A 165 0.36 10.62 5.57
N TYR A 166 1.21 11.42 4.92
CA TYR A 166 2.66 11.36 5.13
C TYR A 166 3.05 11.73 6.57
N GLU A 167 2.50 12.81 7.12
CA GLU A 167 2.78 13.24 8.49
C GLU A 167 2.33 12.18 9.50
N ALA A 168 1.13 11.61 9.32
CA ALA A 168 0.60 10.53 10.15
C ALA A 168 1.43 9.25 10.09
N ALA A 169 1.86 8.83 8.88
CA ALA A 169 2.70 7.64 8.71
C ALA A 169 4.10 7.78 9.33
N LYS A 170 4.55 9.01 9.58
CA LYS A 170 5.89 9.33 10.11
C LYS A 170 5.94 9.55 11.61
N ALA A 171 4.79 9.67 12.29
CA ALA A 171 4.68 9.86 13.74
C ALA A 171 5.18 8.62 14.52
#